data_AF-A0A951DIU4-F1
#
_entry.id   AF-A0A951DIU4-F1
#
_cell.length_a   1.000
_cell.length_b   1.000
_cell.length_c   1.000
_cell.angle_alpha   90.00
_cell.angle_beta   90.00
_cell.angle_gamma   90.00
#
_symmetry.space_group_name_H-M   'P 1'
#
loop_
_entity.id
_entity.type
_entity.pdbx_description
1 polymer ?
#
loop_
_entity_poly.entity_id
_entity_poly.type
_entity_poly.pdbx_seq_one_letter_code
_entity_poly.pdbx_strand_id
1 'polypeptide(L)'
;SVLRGTNAHAFLTELRSVCPNLRAVIVGHQWHFGCDRDGNFSVLSRFAAERGFEAVEVPPVRHEGEIISSTRIRALVGEGRMEEAARLLGRPYSIRARVVPGSGIGRMLGFPTANLQVENELLPAPGVYACRVRSEGESHAAALNCGHRPTLPGQATASLTVEAHLIDFRGDLKDARVEVDFGTRLRDERKFAGAEELRAQIARDVAGVRASWSAFQGR
;
A
#
# COMPACT_ATOMS: atom_id res chain seq x y z
N SER A 1 -2.84 25.93 3.27
CA SER A 1 -2.44 25.96 1.84
C SER A 1 -3.28 27.04 1.16
N VAL A 2 -2.65 27.92 0.38
CA VAL A 2 -3.30 29.04 -0.34
C VAL A 2 -4.46 28.56 -1.20
N LEU A 3 -4.32 27.38 -1.82
CA LEU A 3 -5.35 26.77 -2.68
C LEU A 3 -6.66 26.40 -1.95
N ARG A 4 -6.65 26.24 -0.61
CA ARG A 4 -7.85 25.85 0.15
C ARG A 4 -8.92 26.95 0.16
N GLY A 5 -8.51 28.22 0.10
CA GLY A 5 -9.42 29.37 0.07
C GLY A 5 -9.71 29.88 -1.34
N THR A 6 -9.11 29.29 -2.37
CA THR A 6 -9.24 29.74 -3.75
C THR A 6 -10.52 29.17 -4.37
N ASN A 7 -11.43 30.03 -4.83
CA ASN A 7 -12.62 29.61 -5.57
C ASN A 7 -12.27 29.00 -6.94
N ALA A 8 -13.20 28.28 -7.54
CA ALA A 8 -12.97 27.58 -8.81
C ALA A 8 -12.44 28.49 -9.94
N HIS A 9 -13.01 29.69 -10.11
CA HIS A 9 -12.61 30.59 -11.19
C HIS A 9 -11.19 31.14 -10.98
N ALA A 10 -10.86 31.53 -9.75
CA ALA A 10 -9.52 32.00 -9.39
C ALA A 10 -8.48 30.89 -9.61
N PHE A 11 -8.81 29.65 -9.23
CA PHE A 11 -7.96 28.48 -9.46
C PHE A 11 -7.66 28.26 -10.95
N LEU A 12 -8.68 28.30 -11.81
CA LEU A 12 -8.48 28.10 -13.26
C LEU A 12 -7.73 29.27 -13.92
N THR A 13 -7.94 30.49 -13.41
CA THR A 13 -7.20 31.67 -13.88
C THR A 13 -5.72 31.56 -13.52
N GLU A 14 -5.41 31.15 -12.29
CA GLU A 14 -4.05 30.88 -11.84
C GLU A 14 -3.42 29.74 -12.65
N LEU A 15 -4.15 28.62 -12.84
CA LEU A 15 -3.71 27.49 -13.65
C LEU A 15 -3.32 27.90 -15.07
N ARG A 16 -4.12 28.75 -15.73
CA ARG A 16 -3.80 29.26 -17.07
C ARG A 16 -2.62 30.22 -17.07
N SER A 17 -2.46 31.02 -16.03
CA SER A 17 -1.33 31.94 -15.86
C SER A 17 -0.01 31.16 -15.76
N VAL A 18 0.03 30.11 -14.95
CA VAL A 18 1.23 29.27 -14.78
C VAL A 18 1.46 28.32 -15.96
N CYS A 19 0.39 27.95 -16.68
CA CYS A 19 0.44 27.08 -17.86
C CYS A 19 -0.12 27.81 -19.11
N PRO A 20 0.60 28.80 -19.69
CA PRO A 20 0.10 29.61 -20.79
C PRO A 20 -0.16 28.82 -22.08
N ASN A 21 0.51 27.67 -22.24
CA ASN A 21 0.35 26.76 -23.37
C ASN A 21 -0.56 25.57 -23.05
N LEU A 22 -1.37 25.63 -21.98
CA LEU A 22 -2.32 24.57 -21.63
C LEU A 22 -3.25 24.27 -22.83
N ARG A 23 -3.28 23.01 -23.27
CA ARG A 23 -4.08 22.54 -24.41
C ARG A 23 -5.28 21.72 -24.01
N ALA A 24 -5.16 20.94 -22.95
CA ALA A 24 -6.23 20.09 -22.44
C ALA A 24 -6.10 19.91 -20.93
N VAL A 25 -7.23 19.75 -20.26
CA VAL A 25 -7.34 19.31 -18.87
C VAL A 25 -8.22 18.06 -18.85
N ILE A 26 -7.68 16.97 -18.33
CA ILE A 26 -8.35 15.67 -18.27
C ILE A 26 -8.63 15.37 -16.80
N VAL A 27 -9.90 15.11 -16.47
CA VAL A 27 -10.33 14.87 -15.09
C VAL A 27 -11.14 13.59 -15.00
N GLY A 28 -11.10 12.95 -13.82
CA GLY A 28 -11.93 11.78 -13.54
C GLY A 28 -13.38 12.18 -13.25
N HIS A 29 -14.25 11.18 -13.30
CA HIS A 29 -15.65 11.35 -12.92
C HIS A 29 -15.81 11.87 -11.48
N GLN A 30 -16.82 12.73 -11.27
CA GLN A 30 -17.11 13.40 -9.98
C GLN A 30 -15.95 14.24 -9.43
N TRP A 31 -15.06 14.74 -10.30
CA TRP A 31 -14.01 15.65 -9.89
C TRP A 31 -14.58 17.02 -9.48
N HIS A 32 -14.16 17.47 -8.30
CA HIS A 32 -14.50 18.78 -7.75
C HIS A 32 -13.23 19.52 -7.33
N PHE A 33 -13.26 20.84 -7.42
CA PHE A 33 -12.14 21.72 -7.08
C PHE A 33 -12.65 23.07 -6.58
N GLY A 34 -11.73 23.94 -6.16
CA GLY A 34 -12.07 25.23 -5.56
C GLY A 34 -12.60 25.12 -4.13
N CYS A 35 -12.72 26.26 -3.46
CA CYS A 35 -13.20 26.35 -2.08
C CYS A 35 -14.62 25.77 -1.97
N ASP A 36 -14.85 24.96 -0.94
CA ASP A 36 -16.13 24.30 -0.68
C ASP A 36 -16.69 23.50 -1.87
N ARG A 37 -15.81 23.01 -2.76
CA ARG A 37 -16.17 22.23 -3.96
C ARG A 37 -17.08 23.02 -4.92
N ASP A 38 -16.88 24.33 -5.01
CA ASP A 38 -17.64 25.22 -5.92
C ASP A 38 -17.32 24.99 -7.41
N GLY A 39 -16.25 24.27 -7.72
CA GLY A 39 -15.87 23.84 -9.07
C GLY A 39 -16.23 22.38 -9.36
N ASN A 40 -16.75 22.14 -10.56
CA ASN A 40 -17.02 20.80 -11.12
C ASN A 40 -16.67 20.78 -12.62
N PHE A 41 -16.89 19.64 -13.29
CA PHE A 41 -16.59 19.52 -14.72
C PHE A 41 -17.30 20.56 -15.59
N SER A 42 -18.55 20.91 -15.30
CA SER A 42 -19.28 21.94 -16.05
C SER A 42 -18.63 23.33 -15.94
N VAL A 43 -18.11 23.67 -14.75
CA VAL A 43 -17.34 24.92 -14.55
C VAL A 43 -16.04 24.91 -15.35
N LEU A 44 -15.30 23.80 -15.30
CA LEU A 44 -14.06 23.61 -16.07
C LEU A 44 -14.34 23.69 -17.58
N SER A 45 -15.36 23.00 -18.07
CA SER A 45 -15.71 22.94 -19.49
C SER A 45 -16.08 24.32 -20.05
N ARG A 46 -16.85 25.12 -19.30
CA ARG A 46 -17.18 26.50 -19.71
C ARG A 46 -15.93 27.37 -19.80
N PHE A 47 -15.10 27.35 -18.75
CA PHE A 47 -13.86 28.12 -18.72
C PHE A 47 -12.89 27.69 -19.84
N ALA A 48 -12.82 26.39 -20.13
CA ALA A 48 -12.00 25.82 -21.19
C ALA A 48 -12.44 26.33 -22.58
N ALA A 49 -13.75 26.35 -22.84
CA ALA A 49 -14.33 26.89 -24.07
C ALA A 49 -14.02 28.39 -24.24
N GLU A 50 -14.10 29.19 -23.16
CA GLU A 50 -13.79 30.62 -23.18
C GLU A 50 -12.29 30.91 -23.39
N ARG A 51 -11.40 30.01 -22.95
CA ARG A 51 -9.94 30.21 -22.98
C ARG A 51 -9.21 29.42 -24.05
N GLY A 52 -9.94 28.69 -24.90
CA GLY A 52 -9.39 27.98 -26.05
C GLY A 52 -8.55 26.74 -25.70
N PHE A 53 -8.94 25.99 -24.67
CA PHE A 53 -8.36 24.68 -24.36
C PHE A 53 -9.46 23.62 -24.17
N GLU A 54 -9.08 22.35 -24.20
CA GLU A 54 -10.01 21.22 -24.09
C GLU A 54 -10.24 20.81 -22.63
N ALA A 55 -11.47 20.46 -22.28
CA ALA A 55 -11.80 19.81 -21.01
C ALA A 55 -12.40 18.43 -21.29
N VAL A 56 -11.79 17.38 -20.73
CA VAL A 56 -12.21 16.00 -20.95
C VAL A 56 -12.55 15.34 -19.62
N GLU A 57 -13.78 14.83 -19.49
CA GLU A 57 -14.17 13.97 -18.37
C GLU A 57 -13.99 12.51 -18.78
N VAL A 58 -13.18 11.77 -18.02
CA VAL A 58 -12.97 10.33 -18.23
C VAL A 58 -14.00 9.55 -17.42
N PRO A 59 -14.76 8.62 -18.04
CA PRO A 59 -15.72 7.80 -17.32
C PRO A 59 -15.02 6.92 -16.28
N PRO A 60 -15.74 6.53 -15.20
CA PRO A 60 -15.16 5.68 -14.18
C PRO A 60 -14.82 4.30 -14.74
N VAL A 61 -13.63 3.78 -14.40
CA VAL A 61 -13.24 2.40 -14.71
C VAL A 61 -14.03 1.44 -13.84
N ARG A 62 -14.47 0.31 -14.41
CA ARG A 62 -15.25 -0.71 -13.72
C ARG A 62 -14.58 -2.07 -13.75
N HIS A 63 -14.76 -2.84 -12.67
CA HIS A 63 -14.40 -4.25 -12.57
C HIS A 63 -15.59 -5.00 -12.00
N GLU A 64 -16.05 -6.04 -12.72
CA GLU A 64 -17.23 -6.84 -12.34
C GLU A 64 -18.48 -5.98 -12.08
N GLY A 65 -18.69 -4.94 -12.91
CA GLY A 65 -19.83 -4.03 -12.80
C GLY A 65 -19.67 -2.91 -11.77
N GLU A 66 -18.73 -3.01 -10.84
CA GLU A 66 -18.48 -2.00 -9.79
C GLU A 66 -17.37 -1.02 -10.16
N ILE A 67 -17.49 0.23 -9.71
CA ILE A 67 -16.47 1.26 -9.94
C ILE A 67 -15.19 0.91 -9.18
N ILE A 68 -14.05 1.04 -9.86
CA ILE A 68 -12.73 1.02 -9.23
C ILE A 68 -12.50 2.39 -8.59
N SER A 69 -12.34 2.43 -7.27
CA SER A 69 -12.08 3.67 -6.53
C SER A 69 -11.05 3.44 -5.43
N SER A 70 -10.34 4.51 -5.05
CA SER A 70 -9.40 4.46 -3.94
C SER A 70 -10.07 4.04 -2.63
N THR A 71 -11.32 4.46 -2.37
CA THR A 71 -12.07 4.05 -1.18
C THR A 71 -12.27 2.52 -1.13
N ARG A 72 -12.69 1.91 -2.24
CA ARG A 72 -12.86 0.46 -2.35
C ARG A 72 -11.54 -0.28 -2.17
N ILE A 73 -10.48 0.19 -2.83
CA ILE A 73 -9.14 -0.41 -2.71
C ILE A 73 -8.63 -0.32 -1.26
N ARG A 74 -8.78 0.83 -0.59
CA ARG A 74 -8.35 1.00 0.80
C ARG A 74 -9.12 0.09 1.76
N ALA A 75 -10.42 -0.11 1.54
CA ALA A 75 -11.22 -1.06 2.32
C ALA A 75 -10.71 -2.50 2.15
N LEU A 76 -10.50 -2.96 0.91
CA LEU A 76 -9.95 -4.30 0.64
C LEU A 76 -8.58 -4.51 1.26
N VAL A 77 -7.68 -3.52 1.15
CA VAL A 77 -6.36 -3.58 1.82
C VAL A 77 -6.54 -3.64 3.33
N GLY A 78 -7.36 -2.76 3.91
CA GLY A 78 -7.64 -2.73 5.35
C GLY A 78 -8.26 -4.03 5.89
N GLU A 79 -8.99 -4.77 5.06
CA GLU A 79 -9.56 -6.10 5.36
C GLU A 79 -8.55 -7.26 5.12
N GLY A 80 -7.36 -6.96 4.59
CA GLY A 80 -6.35 -7.97 4.24
C GLY A 80 -6.66 -8.76 2.95
N ARG A 81 -7.62 -8.30 2.14
CA ARG A 81 -8.04 -8.91 0.86
C ARG A 81 -7.12 -8.48 -0.28
N MET A 82 -5.85 -8.85 -0.17
CA MET A 82 -4.76 -8.32 -1.00
C MET A 82 -4.86 -8.73 -2.48
N GLU A 83 -5.32 -9.94 -2.77
CA GLU A 83 -5.47 -10.42 -4.16
C GLU A 83 -6.57 -9.65 -4.90
N GLU A 84 -7.66 -9.33 -4.21
CA GLU A 84 -8.74 -8.49 -4.74
C GLU A 84 -8.29 -7.06 -4.96
N ALA A 85 -7.60 -6.48 -3.98
CA ALA A 85 -6.99 -5.16 -4.13
C ALA A 85 -6.03 -5.14 -5.33
N ALA A 86 -5.24 -6.20 -5.53
CA ALA A 86 -4.31 -6.31 -6.64
C ALA A 86 -5.00 -6.38 -8.01
N ARG A 87 -6.15 -7.07 -8.11
CA ARG A 87 -6.99 -7.09 -9.32
C ARG A 87 -7.47 -5.69 -9.68
N LEU A 88 -7.93 -4.92 -8.69
CA LEU A 88 -8.39 -3.55 -8.92
C LEU A 88 -7.25 -2.57 -9.24
N LEU A 89 -6.07 -2.76 -8.64
CA LEU A 89 -4.88 -1.93 -8.86
C LEU A 89 -4.12 -2.26 -10.15
N GLY A 90 -4.37 -3.43 -10.75
CA GLY A 90 -3.58 -3.99 -11.86
C GLY A 90 -2.20 -4.51 -11.44
N ARG A 91 -1.84 -4.40 -10.15
CA ARG A 91 -0.56 -4.83 -9.57
C ARG A 91 -0.73 -5.14 -8.07
N PRO A 92 0.17 -5.91 -7.45
CA PRO A 92 0.19 -6.06 -5.99
C PRO A 92 0.21 -4.70 -5.27
N TYR A 93 -0.48 -4.60 -4.14
CA TYR A 93 -0.31 -3.46 -3.24
C TYR A 93 1.08 -3.51 -2.64
N SER A 94 1.79 -2.38 -2.63
CA SER A 94 3.15 -2.31 -2.09
C SER A 94 3.29 -1.23 -1.03
N ILE A 95 4.19 -1.48 -0.07
CA ILE A 95 4.63 -0.50 0.93
C ILE A 95 6.13 -0.26 0.80
N ARG A 96 6.55 0.93 1.22
CA ARG A 96 7.96 1.26 1.40
C ARG A 96 8.30 1.21 2.88
N ALA A 97 9.47 0.67 3.17
CA ALA A 97 9.93 0.57 4.54
C ALA A 97 11.46 0.67 4.62
N ARG A 98 11.93 1.01 5.81
CA ARG A 98 13.33 0.91 6.19
C ARG A 98 13.53 -0.27 7.13
N VAL A 99 14.57 -1.05 6.88
CA VAL A 99 14.96 -2.13 7.81
C VAL A 99 15.59 -1.50 9.05
N VAL A 100 15.07 -1.85 10.22
CA VAL A 100 15.50 -1.32 11.51
C VAL A 100 15.88 -2.46 12.47
N PRO A 101 16.68 -2.17 13.53
CA PRO A 101 16.97 -3.15 14.56
C PRO A 101 15.69 -3.67 15.24
N GLY A 102 15.63 -4.98 15.46
CA GLY A 102 14.51 -5.67 16.11
C GLY A 102 14.91 -6.41 17.38
N SER A 103 13.98 -7.19 17.93
CA SER A 103 14.18 -8.00 19.15
C SER A 103 15.11 -9.20 18.94
N GLY A 104 15.34 -9.62 17.70
CA GLY A 104 16.17 -10.79 17.36
C GLY A 104 15.52 -12.15 17.70
N ILE A 105 14.26 -12.18 18.12
CA ILE A 105 13.55 -13.42 18.51
C ILE A 105 13.52 -14.44 17.36
N GLY A 106 13.24 -14.00 16.15
CA GLY A 106 13.21 -14.88 14.97
C GLY A 106 14.53 -15.64 14.77
N ARG A 107 15.68 -14.98 15.04
CA ARG A 107 17.01 -15.61 14.93
C ARG A 107 17.17 -16.78 15.90
N MET A 108 16.68 -16.65 17.14
CA MET A 108 16.72 -17.72 18.14
C MET A 108 15.84 -18.92 17.74
N LEU A 109 14.76 -18.67 16.99
CA LEU A 109 13.84 -19.69 16.48
C LEU A 109 14.29 -20.32 15.15
N GLY A 110 15.44 -19.90 14.59
CA GLY A 110 15.94 -20.37 13.30
C GLY A 110 15.32 -19.68 12.08
N PHE A 111 14.54 -18.62 12.28
CA PHE A 111 13.86 -17.84 11.24
C PHE A 111 14.20 -16.35 11.40
N PRO A 112 15.40 -15.90 10.99
CA PRO A 112 15.79 -14.50 11.15
C PRO A 112 14.80 -13.55 10.44
N THR A 113 14.35 -12.51 11.14
CA THR A 113 13.40 -11.52 10.61
C THR A 113 14.02 -10.13 10.50
N ALA A 114 13.73 -9.43 9.41
CA ALA A 114 13.95 -8.00 9.26
C ALA A 114 12.76 -7.25 9.87
N ASN A 115 13.00 -6.33 10.80
CA ASN A 115 11.96 -5.45 11.33
C ASN A 115 11.84 -4.25 10.39
N LEU A 116 10.61 -3.88 10.01
CA LEU A 116 10.34 -2.87 9.00
C LEU A 116 9.67 -1.65 9.64
N GLN A 117 10.31 -0.50 9.51
CA GLN A 117 9.69 0.79 9.77
C GLN A 117 9.00 1.26 8.49
N VAL A 118 7.67 1.19 8.48
CA VAL A 118 6.84 1.48 7.30
C VAL A 118 6.61 2.98 7.14
N GLU A 119 6.68 3.47 5.90
CA GLU A 119 6.44 4.88 5.54
C GLU A 119 4.96 5.14 5.17
N ASN A 120 4.25 4.11 4.71
CA ASN A 120 2.86 4.19 4.26
C ASN A 120 1.86 4.35 5.41
N GLU A 121 0.81 5.14 5.19
CA GLU A 121 -0.30 5.32 6.15
C GLU A 121 -1.24 4.11 6.22
N LEU A 122 -1.41 3.38 5.11
CA LEU A 122 -2.31 2.23 5.04
C LEU A 122 -1.52 0.92 5.04
N LEU A 123 -1.72 0.13 6.08
CA LEU A 123 -1.28 -1.25 6.19
C LEU A 123 -2.49 -2.19 6.13
N PRO A 124 -2.28 -3.44 5.67
CA PRO A 124 -3.37 -4.40 5.68
C PRO A 124 -3.73 -4.86 7.10
N ALA A 125 -4.86 -5.56 7.22
CA ALA A 125 -5.29 -6.17 8.47
C ALA A 125 -4.16 -6.97 9.14
N PRO A 126 -4.11 -7.06 10.48
CA PRO A 126 -3.15 -7.92 11.14
C PRO A 126 -3.20 -9.38 10.64
N GLY A 127 -2.04 -9.98 10.44
CA GLY A 127 -1.91 -11.34 9.92
C GLY A 127 -0.56 -11.61 9.27
N VAL A 128 -0.42 -12.84 8.77
CA VAL A 128 0.77 -13.29 8.04
C VAL A 128 0.47 -13.34 6.55
N TYR A 129 1.38 -12.78 5.75
CA TYR A 129 1.25 -12.61 4.32
C TYR A 129 2.45 -13.22 3.60
N ALA A 130 2.19 -13.82 2.44
CA ALA A 130 3.22 -14.13 1.46
C ALA A 130 3.52 -12.86 0.65
N CYS A 131 4.76 -12.38 0.74
CA CYS A 131 5.18 -11.12 0.14
C CYS A 131 6.43 -11.30 -0.72
N ARG A 132 6.67 -10.33 -1.60
CA ARG A 132 7.95 -10.12 -2.28
C ARG A 132 8.61 -8.87 -1.72
N VAL A 133 9.82 -9.03 -1.18
CA VAL A 133 10.65 -7.92 -0.68
C VAL A 133 11.66 -7.56 -1.77
N ARG A 134 11.67 -6.30 -2.19
CA ARG A 134 12.58 -5.75 -3.19
C ARG A 134 13.59 -4.82 -2.54
N SER A 135 14.87 -5.05 -2.81
CA SER A 135 16.00 -4.25 -2.32
C SER A 135 17.11 -4.25 -3.35
N GLU A 136 17.66 -3.08 -3.69
CA GLU A 136 18.86 -2.95 -4.55
C GLU A 136 18.80 -3.71 -5.90
N GLY A 137 17.61 -3.84 -6.48
CA GLY A 137 17.40 -4.57 -7.74
C GLY A 137 17.19 -6.08 -7.57
N GLU A 138 17.35 -6.62 -6.37
CA GLU A 138 17.01 -7.99 -6.03
C GLU A 138 15.58 -8.13 -5.50
N SER A 139 15.02 -9.32 -5.63
CA SER A 139 13.69 -9.67 -5.14
C SER A 139 13.71 -10.99 -4.40
N HIS A 140 13.20 -10.99 -3.17
CA HIS A 140 13.20 -12.14 -2.27
C HIS A 140 11.79 -12.49 -1.83
N ALA A 141 11.48 -13.78 -1.74
CA ALA A 141 10.24 -14.24 -1.13
C ALA A 141 10.28 -14.02 0.37
N ALA A 142 9.16 -13.63 0.97
CA ALA A 142 9.10 -13.43 2.40
C ALA A 142 7.77 -13.86 3.01
N ALA A 143 7.86 -14.46 4.19
CA ALA A 143 6.74 -14.52 5.12
C ALA A 143 6.76 -13.23 5.95
N LEU A 144 5.75 -12.39 5.78
CA LEU A 144 5.65 -11.11 6.48
C LEU A 144 4.54 -11.18 7.51
N ASN A 145 4.87 -10.92 8.77
CA ASN A 145 3.90 -10.65 9.81
C ASN A 145 3.63 -9.14 9.87
N CYS A 146 2.38 -8.74 9.70
CA CYS A 146 1.89 -7.40 9.99
C CYS A 146 1.00 -7.53 11.21
N GLY A 147 1.43 -7.05 12.37
CA GLY A 147 0.78 -7.47 13.61
C GLY A 147 1.21 -6.68 14.82
N HIS A 148 0.47 -6.80 15.91
CA HIS A 148 0.75 -6.03 17.12
C HIS A 148 1.75 -6.75 18.03
N ARG A 149 2.78 -6.03 18.51
CA ARG A 149 3.55 -6.56 19.65
C ARG A 149 2.63 -6.67 20.87
N PRO A 150 2.67 -7.80 21.61
CA PRO A 150 2.07 -7.84 22.93
C PRO A 150 2.69 -6.74 23.79
N THR A 151 1.90 -5.76 24.23
CA THR A 151 2.35 -4.77 25.19
C THR A 151 2.44 -5.42 26.57
N LEU A 152 3.56 -5.21 27.26
CA LEU A 152 3.63 -5.47 28.70
C LEU A 152 2.65 -4.53 29.43
N PRO A 153 2.06 -4.96 30.56
CA PRO A 153 1.19 -4.10 31.35
C PRO A 153 1.90 -2.80 31.73
N GLY A 154 1.28 -1.64 31.41
CA GLY A 154 1.83 -0.32 31.72
C GLY A 154 2.55 0.39 30.57
N GLN A 155 2.71 -0.22 29.39
CA GLN A 155 3.14 0.49 28.18
C GLN A 155 1.93 0.88 27.31
N ALA A 156 1.87 2.17 26.97
CA ALA A 156 0.82 2.73 26.13
C ALA A 156 0.93 2.22 24.69
N THR A 157 -0.20 1.73 24.17
CA THR A 157 -0.51 1.31 22.79
C THR A 157 0.36 0.22 22.18
N ALA A 158 -0.28 -0.88 21.78
CA ALA A 158 0.34 -1.92 20.97
C ALA A 158 0.74 -1.35 19.61
N SER A 159 2.03 -1.08 19.41
CA SER A 159 2.53 -0.63 18.12
C SER A 159 2.38 -1.76 17.10
N LEU A 160 1.79 -1.42 15.95
CA LEU A 160 1.77 -2.30 14.80
C LEU A 160 3.22 -2.47 14.34
N THR A 161 3.67 -3.71 14.33
CA THR A 161 5.00 -4.13 13.91
C THR A 161 4.89 -4.90 12.61
N VAL A 162 5.84 -4.65 11.73
CA VAL A 162 5.96 -5.37 10.47
C VAL A 162 7.30 -6.09 10.46
N GLU A 163 7.27 -7.42 10.39
CA GLU A 163 8.44 -8.28 10.43
C GLU A 163 8.46 -9.23 9.23
N ALA A 164 9.54 -9.25 8.47
CA ALA A 164 9.68 -10.08 7.29
C ALA A 164 10.77 -11.14 7.49
N HIS A 165 10.42 -12.41 7.33
CA HIS A 165 11.38 -13.51 7.18
C HIS A 165 11.60 -13.76 5.69
N LEU A 166 12.77 -13.37 5.17
CA LEU A 166 13.15 -13.61 3.78
C LEU A 166 13.59 -15.06 3.61
N ILE A 167 12.98 -15.74 2.65
CA ILE A 167 13.16 -17.17 2.39
C ILE A 167 14.47 -17.37 1.63
N ASP A 168 15.29 -18.29 2.13
CA ASP A 168 16.61 -18.66 1.58
C ASP A 168 17.62 -17.51 1.48
N PHE A 169 17.28 -16.32 1.97
CA PHE A 169 18.17 -15.17 1.97
C PHE A 169 19.30 -15.35 2.98
N ARG A 170 20.53 -15.16 2.50
CA ARG A 170 21.75 -15.16 3.31
C ARG A 170 22.47 -13.84 3.06
N GLY A 171 22.26 -12.89 3.95
CA GLY A 171 22.85 -11.56 3.86
C GLY A 171 22.38 -10.67 4.99
N ASP A 172 22.67 -9.38 4.87
CA ASP A 172 22.19 -8.36 5.81
C ASP A 172 21.47 -7.27 5.02
N LEU A 173 20.26 -6.93 5.45
CA LEU A 173 19.48 -5.81 4.91
C LEU A 173 19.44 -4.64 5.90
N LYS A 174 20.29 -4.64 6.92
CA LYS A 174 20.33 -3.59 7.93
C LYS A 174 20.41 -2.21 7.26
N ASP A 175 19.54 -1.31 7.73
CA ASP A 175 19.45 0.07 7.26
C ASP A 175 18.99 0.25 5.80
N ALA A 176 18.75 -0.85 5.07
CA ALA A 176 18.30 -0.82 3.69
C ALA A 176 16.87 -0.28 3.57
N ARG A 177 16.61 0.38 2.43
CA ARG A 177 15.25 0.73 2.00
C ARG A 177 14.70 -0.39 1.13
N VAL A 178 13.53 -0.88 1.50
CA VAL A 178 12.87 -1.98 0.81
C VAL A 178 11.48 -1.57 0.35
N GLU A 179 11.04 -2.19 -0.75
CA GLU A 179 9.65 -2.17 -1.16
C GLU A 179 9.07 -3.57 -0.97
N VAL A 180 7.89 -3.66 -0.36
CA VAL A 180 7.25 -4.95 -0.07
C VAL A 180 5.94 -5.04 -0.81
N ASP A 181 5.87 -5.95 -1.76
CA ASP A 181 4.66 -6.29 -2.50
C ASP A 181 3.88 -7.37 -1.74
N PHE A 182 2.63 -7.08 -1.38
CA PHE A 182 1.77 -8.02 -0.68
C PHE A 182 1.07 -8.96 -1.67
N GLY A 183 1.19 -10.26 -1.41
CA GLY A 183 0.47 -11.33 -2.10
C GLY A 183 -0.62 -11.91 -1.22
N THR A 184 -0.68 -13.24 -1.18
CA THR A 184 -1.73 -13.98 -0.48
C THR A 184 -1.62 -13.81 1.04
N ARG A 185 -2.76 -13.57 1.70
CA ARG A 185 -2.88 -13.63 3.17
C ARG A 185 -2.92 -15.10 3.59
N LEU A 186 -1.93 -15.52 4.38
CA LEU A 186 -1.77 -16.91 4.81
C LEU A 186 -2.65 -17.25 6.01
N ARG A 187 -2.74 -16.34 7.00
CA ARG A 187 -3.55 -16.53 8.22
C ARG A 187 -3.67 -15.25 9.05
N ASP A 188 -4.61 -15.26 9.99
CA ASP A 188 -4.67 -14.29 11.09
C ASP A 188 -3.50 -14.44 12.08
N GLU A 189 -3.30 -13.41 12.91
CA GLU A 189 -2.44 -13.52 14.10
C GLU A 189 -3.05 -14.49 15.12
N ARG A 190 -2.19 -15.24 15.82
CA ARG A 190 -2.59 -16.14 16.90
C ARG A 190 -1.53 -16.15 17.98
N LYS A 191 -1.97 -16.43 19.21
CA LYS A 191 -1.07 -16.74 20.32
C LYS A 191 -0.60 -18.19 20.20
N PHE A 192 0.59 -18.45 20.71
CA PHE A 192 1.19 -19.79 20.78
C PHE A 192 1.45 -20.13 22.25
N ALA A 193 1.28 -21.40 22.61
CA ALA A 193 1.51 -21.90 23.96
C ALA A 193 3.01 -21.96 24.32
N GLY A 194 3.90 -21.98 23.31
CA GLY A 194 5.34 -22.00 23.52
C GLY A 194 6.16 -21.90 22.23
N ALA A 195 7.49 -21.90 22.39
CA ALA A 195 8.44 -21.70 21.30
C ALA A 195 8.37 -22.78 20.21
N GLU A 196 8.13 -24.04 20.58
CA GLU A 196 8.01 -25.16 19.62
C GLU A 196 6.79 -25.02 18.72
N GLU A 197 5.63 -24.64 19.29
CA GLU A 197 4.41 -24.42 18.50
C GLU A 197 4.59 -23.23 17.53
N LEU A 198 5.21 -22.16 18.01
CA LEU A 198 5.55 -21.00 17.19
C LEU A 198 6.49 -21.39 16.05
N ARG A 199 7.57 -22.12 16.33
CA ARG A 199 8.53 -22.63 15.34
C ARG A 199 7.82 -23.48 14.28
N ALA A 200 6.97 -24.41 14.70
CA ALA A 200 6.21 -25.28 13.80
C ALA A 200 5.22 -24.50 12.92
N GLN A 201 4.60 -23.42 13.45
CA GLN A 201 3.75 -22.55 12.65
C GLN A 201 4.57 -21.72 11.64
N ILE A 202 5.70 -21.14 12.04
CA ILE A 202 6.55 -20.37 11.11
C ILE A 202 7.02 -21.27 9.96
N ALA A 203 7.39 -22.53 10.23
CA ALA A 203 7.74 -23.48 9.18
C ALA A 203 6.59 -23.72 8.17
N ARG A 204 5.35 -23.83 8.66
CA ARG A 204 4.14 -23.93 7.81
C ARG A 204 3.89 -22.66 7.01
N ASP A 205 4.08 -21.50 7.61
CA ASP A 205 3.93 -20.21 6.93
C ASP A 205 4.95 -20.10 5.78
N VAL A 206 6.22 -20.44 6.02
CA VAL A 206 7.27 -20.48 4.99
C VAL A 206 6.92 -21.45 3.86
N ALA A 207 6.41 -22.65 4.17
CA ALA A 207 5.93 -23.58 3.15
C ALA A 207 4.77 -22.98 2.33
N GLY A 208 3.85 -22.27 2.98
CA GLY A 208 2.76 -21.55 2.31
C GLY A 208 3.25 -20.45 1.37
N VAL A 209 4.28 -19.71 1.75
CA VAL A 209 4.92 -18.74 0.84
C VAL A 209 5.53 -19.44 -0.37
N ARG A 210 6.27 -20.53 -0.16
CA ARG A 210 6.87 -21.29 -1.28
C ARG A 210 5.82 -21.80 -2.26
N ALA A 211 4.68 -22.25 -1.77
CA ALA A 211 3.56 -22.71 -2.61
C ALA A 211 2.89 -21.58 -3.41
N SER A 212 2.85 -20.36 -2.86
CA SER A 212 2.26 -19.18 -3.50
C SER A 212 3.23 -18.35 -4.35
N TRP A 213 4.54 -18.62 -4.24
CA TRP A 213 5.60 -17.81 -4.84
C TRP A 213 5.58 -17.76 -6.38
N SER A 214 5.08 -18.81 -7.04
CA SER A 214 4.93 -18.84 -8.51
C SER A 214 4.07 -17.69 -9.04
N ALA A 215 3.16 -17.12 -8.21
CA ALA A 215 2.34 -15.96 -8.56
C ALA A 215 3.17 -14.67 -8.78
N PHE A 216 4.41 -14.61 -8.30
CA PHE A 216 5.28 -13.42 -8.39
C PHE A 216 6.35 -13.49 -9.48
N GLN A 217 6.57 -14.66 -10.12
CA GLN A 217 7.63 -14.84 -11.12
C GLN A 217 7.23 -14.46 -12.57
N GLY A 218 6.01 -13.96 -12.78
CA GLY A 218 5.47 -13.68 -14.12
C GLY A 218 5.08 -12.23 -14.42
N ARG A 219 5.55 -11.23 -13.65
CA ARG A 219 5.26 -9.81 -13.87
C ARG A 219 6.48 -8.93 -13.62
#